data_AF-A0A945PXP3-F1
#
_entry.id   AF-A0A945PXP3-F1
#
_cell.length_a   1.000
_cell.length_b   1.000
_cell.length_c   1.000
_cell.angle_alpha   90.00
_cell.angle_beta   90.00
_cell.angle_gamma   90.00
#
_symmetry.space_group_name_H-M   'P 1'
#
loop_
_entity.id
_entity.type
_entity.pdbx_description
1 polymer ?
#
loop_
_entity_poly.entity_id
_entity_poly.type
_entity_poly.pdbx_seq_one_letter_code
_entity_poly.pdbx_strand_id
1 'polypeptide(L)'
;MINLTLLGATGSIGKSTLAVVDLHPDQFNVFAISAHTNWQQMLELCKKYQPSFVVMTDENAAAQLTQQIQDKTVVLVGAKALDEIASHTQTDYVMAAIVGAAGMSSALAAAQAGKRIMLANKESLVLAGDIFMQAVKDNQAELIPVDSEHSAIFQCLQGGRSGLKKIQLTASGGPFLHTPLEKLVNVTPDQACAHPNWSMGRKISIDSATMMNKGLEVIEAHYLFNLSSEKIDVVMHPQSI
;
A
#
# COMPACT_ATOMS: atom_id res chain seq x y z
N MET A 1 -2.80 5.89 22.55
CA MET A 1 -3.25 6.21 21.19
C MET A 1 -2.07 5.97 20.27
N ILE A 2 -2.28 5.24 19.19
CA ILE A 2 -1.26 4.83 18.22
C ILE A 2 -1.09 5.96 17.20
N ASN A 3 0.13 6.44 17.03
CA ASN A 3 0.47 7.44 16.02
C ASN A 3 0.66 6.77 14.65
N LEU A 4 -0.32 7.00 13.78
CA LEU A 4 -0.35 6.50 12.41
C LEU A 4 0.25 7.52 11.44
N THR A 5 1.26 7.10 10.69
CA THR A 5 1.74 7.80 9.49
C THR A 5 1.16 7.15 8.25
N LEU A 6 0.43 7.91 7.44
CA LEU A 6 -0.24 7.43 6.23
C LEU A 6 0.44 7.98 4.96
N LEU A 7 1.17 7.11 4.27
CA LEU A 7 1.85 7.44 3.03
C LEU A 7 0.89 7.23 1.85
N GLY A 8 0.47 8.30 1.17
CA GLY A 8 -0.52 8.23 0.08
C GLY A 8 -1.98 8.40 0.52
N ALA A 9 -2.25 9.35 1.42
CA ALA A 9 -3.54 9.58 2.07
C ALA A 9 -4.69 9.91 1.11
N THR A 10 -4.41 10.55 -0.03
CA THR A 10 -5.45 10.94 -1.01
C THR A 10 -5.85 9.81 -1.96
N GLY A 11 -5.13 8.67 -1.93
CA GLY A 11 -5.40 7.49 -2.75
C GLY A 11 -6.55 6.62 -2.22
N SER A 12 -6.86 5.54 -2.94
CA SER A 12 -7.94 4.61 -2.56
C SER A 12 -7.69 3.94 -1.20
N ILE A 13 -6.48 3.42 -1.00
CA ILE A 13 -6.08 2.79 0.26
C ILE A 13 -6.02 3.82 1.39
N GLY A 14 -5.54 5.04 1.11
CA GLY A 14 -5.54 6.14 2.08
C GLY A 14 -6.94 6.48 2.59
N LYS A 15 -7.90 6.64 1.68
CA LYS A 15 -9.32 6.85 2.04
C LYS A 15 -9.88 5.70 2.87
N SER A 16 -9.61 4.45 2.47
CA SER A 16 -10.07 3.26 3.20
C SER A 16 -9.45 3.16 4.59
N THR A 17 -8.16 3.49 4.72
CA THR A 17 -7.45 3.54 6.01
C THR A 17 -8.09 4.57 6.94
N LEU A 18 -8.34 5.77 6.42
CA LEU A 18 -8.96 6.84 7.20
C LEU A 18 -10.40 6.53 7.61
N ALA A 19 -11.15 5.80 6.78
CA ALA A 19 -12.48 5.30 7.16
C ALA A 19 -12.41 4.32 8.34
N VAL A 20 -11.36 3.49 8.44
CA VAL A 20 -11.14 2.63 9.61
C VAL A 20 -10.73 3.45 10.84
N VAL A 21 -9.87 4.47 10.66
CA VAL A 21 -9.50 5.40 11.74
C VAL A 21 -10.73 6.11 12.31
N ASP A 22 -11.66 6.55 11.45
CA ASP A 22 -12.91 7.19 11.87
C ASP A 22 -13.80 6.28 12.74
N LEU A 23 -13.71 4.96 12.57
CA LEU A 23 -14.43 3.99 13.40
C LEU A 23 -13.75 3.74 14.76
N HIS A 24 -12.49 4.14 14.91
CA HIS A 24 -11.67 3.88 16.10
C HIS A 24 -10.86 5.13 16.56
N PRO A 25 -11.52 6.29 16.77
CA PRO A 25 -10.84 7.56 17.05
C PRO A 25 -10.13 7.59 18.42
N ASP A 26 -10.48 6.70 19.34
CA ASP A 26 -9.84 6.52 20.64
C ASP A 26 -8.53 5.72 20.55
N GLN A 27 -8.34 4.96 19.47
CA GLN A 27 -7.17 4.10 19.27
C GLN A 27 -6.10 4.76 18.41
N PHE A 28 -6.48 5.51 17.37
CA PHE A 28 -5.55 6.05 16.38
C PHE A 28 -5.49 7.57 16.38
N ASN A 29 -4.27 8.09 16.34
CA ASN A 29 -3.95 9.48 16.04
C ASN A 29 -3.32 9.54 14.65
N VAL A 30 -3.87 10.34 13.74
CA VAL A 30 -3.25 10.56 12.43
C VAL A 30 -2.09 11.54 12.61
N PHE A 31 -0.90 10.99 12.82
CA PHE A 31 0.28 11.76 13.16
C PHE A 31 0.88 12.50 11.95
N ALA A 32 1.02 11.79 10.82
CA ALA A 32 1.51 12.37 9.58
C ALA A 32 0.79 11.78 8.36
N ILE A 33 0.63 12.59 7.31
CA ILE A 33 0.00 12.16 6.06
C ILE A 33 0.76 12.66 4.85
N SER A 34 0.74 11.93 3.74
CA SER A 34 1.39 12.37 2.49
C SER A 34 0.53 12.23 1.25
N ALA A 35 0.81 13.06 0.24
CA ALA A 35 0.28 12.92 -1.11
C ALA A 35 1.26 13.44 -2.16
N HIS A 36 0.90 13.26 -3.43
CA HIS A 36 1.66 13.81 -4.54
C HIS A 36 1.24 15.23 -4.88
N THR A 37 0.12 15.39 -5.60
CA THR A 37 -0.32 16.69 -6.15
C THR A 37 -1.68 17.19 -5.65
N ASN A 38 -2.52 16.33 -5.04
CA ASN A 38 -3.88 16.68 -4.65
C ASN A 38 -3.93 17.46 -3.33
N TRP A 39 -3.44 18.70 -3.35
CA TRP A 39 -3.35 19.56 -2.18
C TRP A 39 -4.73 19.97 -1.64
N GLN A 40 -5.76 20.06 -2.47
CA GLN A 40 -7.11 20.43 -2.03
C GLN A 40 -7.70 19.36 -1.11
N GLN A 41 -7.62 18.09 -1.53
CA GLN A 41 -8.05 17.00 -0.66
C GLN A 41 -7.16 16.92 0.59
N MET A 42 -5.86 17.16 0.45
CA MET A 42 -4.95 17.18 1.59
C MET A 42 -5.30 18.25 2.62
N LEU A 43 -5.70 19.44 2.18
CA LEU A 43 -6.15 20.53 3.06
C LEU A 43 -7.36 20.11 3.91
N GLU A 44 -8.34 19.44 3.30
CA GLU A 44 -9.51 18.93 4.02
C GLU A 44 -9.14 17.83 5.03
N LEU A 45 -8.18 16.97 4.69
CA LEU A 45 -7.63 15.99 5.62
C LEU A 45 -6.90 16.65 6.80
N CYS A 46 -6.12 17.72 6.53
CA CYS A 46 -5.43 18.46 7.58
C CYS A 46 -6.41 19.10 8.56
N LYS A 47 -7.47 19.76 8.06
CA LYS A 47 -8.52 20.35 8.92
C LYS A 47 -9.21 19.33 9.81
N LYS A 48 -9.51 18.14 9.26
CA LYS A 48 -10.22 17.09 9.97
C LYS A 48 -9.35 16.40 11.02
N TYR A 49 -8.14 15.99 10.65
CA TYR A 49 -7.31 15.12 11.47
C TYR A 49 -6.20 15.85 12.23
N GLN A 50 -5.92 17.11 11.88
CA GLN A 50 -4.91 17.96 12.49
C GLN A 50 -3.55 17.25 12.69
N PRO A 51 -2.99 16.64 11.63
CA PRO A 51 -1.72 15.91 11.75
C PRO A 51 -0.60 16.87 12.15
N SER A 52 0.44 16.33 12.79
CA SER A 52 1.65 17.10 13.11
C SER A 52 2.43 17.45 11.84
N PHE A 53 2.46 16.53 10.87
CA PHE A 53 3.18 16.70 9.61
C PHE A 53 2.31 16.36 8.40
N VAL A 54 2.47 17.13 7.33
CA VAL A 54 1.94 16.81 6.01
C VAL A 54 3.05 16.88 4.97
N VAL A 55 3.17 15.85 4.13
CA VAL A 55 4.16 15.81 3.05
C VAL A 55 3.46 15.91 1.70
N MET A 56 3.84 16.91 0.91
CA MET A 56 3.50 16.97 -0.52
C MET A 56 4.78 16.71 -1.32
N THR A 57 4.79 15.66 -2.16
CA THR A 57 5.99 15.34 -2.94
C THR A 57 6.17 16.23 -4.16
N ASP A 58 5.11 16.89 -4.64
CA ASP A 58 5.19 17.94 -5.66
C ASP A 58 5.35 19.32 -5.00
N GLU A 59 6.33 20.09 -5.46
CA GLU A 59 6.68 21.40 -4.88
C GLU A 59 5.56 22.44 -5.07
N ASN A 60 4.89 22.44 -6.23
CA ASN A 60 3.81 23.38 -6.50
C ASN A 60 2.61 23.10 -5.58
N ALA A 61 2.23 21.82 -5.44
CA ALA A 61 1.18 21.39 -4.54
C ALA A 61 1.52 21.70 -3.07
N ALA A 62 2.78 21.55 -2.67
CA ALA A 62 3.25 21.94 -1.34
C ALA A 62 3.09 23.45 -1.09
N ALA A 63 3.49 24.28 -2.07
CA ALA A 63 3.36 25.73 -1.97
C ALA A 63 1.88 26.17 -1.86
N GLN A 64 1.00 25.55 -2.66
CA GLN A 64 -0.45 25.80 -2.59
C GLN A 64 -1.02 25.40 -1.21
N LEU A 65 -0.65 24.22 -0.69
CA LEU A 65 -1.11 23.78 0.63
C LEU A 65 -0.62 24.71 1.74
N THR A 66 0.66 25.10 1.71
CA THR A 66 1.27 25.98 2.72
C THR A 66 0.57 27.34 2.80
N GLN A 67 0.10 27.88 1.68
CA GLN A 67 -0.64 29.15 1.68
C GLN A 67 -2.03 29.06 2.31
N GLN A 68 -2.63 27.86 2.33
CA GLN A 68 -4.01 27.64 2.75
C GLN A 68 -4.12 27.01 4.15
N ILE A 69 -3.07 26.35 4.61
CA ILE A 69 -3.07 25.71 5.93
C ILE A 69 -3.00 26.78 7.03
N GLN A 70 -3.95 26.74 7.95
CA GLN A 70 -4.03 27.66 9.09
C GLN A 70 -3.71 26.96 10.42
N ASP A 71 -3.58 25.63 10.38
CA ASP A 71 -3.34 24.79 11.53
C ASP A 71 -1.84 24.73 11.87
N LYS A 72 -1.51 24.15 13.03
CA LYS A 72 -0.12 23.93 13.48
C LYS A 72 0.62 22.84 12.70
N THR A 73 0.00 22.25 11.68
CA THR A 73 0.57 21.20 10.85
C THR A 73 1.77 21.72 10.07
N VAL A 74 2.91 21.04 10.19
CA VAL A 74 4.14 21.38 9.46
C VAL A 74 4.06 20.77 8.06
N VAL A 75 4.15 21.62 7.02
CA VAL A 75 4.24 21.17 5.63
C VAL A 75 5.69 20.87 5.29
N LEU A 76 5.97 19.63 4.88
CA LEU A 76 7.25 19.17 4.35
C LEU A 76 7.12 18.83 2.86
N VAL A 77 8.24 18.85 2.13
CA VAL A 77 8.23 18.77 0.67
C VAL A 77 9.20 17.71 0.14
N GLY A 78 8.76 17.00 -0.89
CA GLY A 78 9.60 16.10 -1.66
C GLY A 78 9.73 14.68 -1.08
N ALA A 79 10.43 13.82 -1.82
CA ALA A 79 10.51 12.40 -1.50
C ALA A 79 11.26 12.10 -0.18
N LYS A 80 12.31 12.86 0.14
CA LYS A 80 13.08 12.68 1.40
C LYS A 80 12.20 12.90 2.64
N ALA A 81 11.28 13.85 2.57
CA ALA A 81 10.34 14.11 3.66
C ALA A 81 9.41 12.91 3.94
N LEU A 82 9.16 12.03 2.95
CA LEU A 82 8.44 10.78 3.18
C LEU A 82 9.22 9.85 4.11
N ASP A 83 10.53 9.70 3.85
CA ASP A 83 11.42 8.86 4.66
C ASP A 83 11.51 9.41 6.10
N GLU A 84 11.57 10.75 6.24
CA GLU A 84 11.58 11.44 7.54
C GLU A 84 10.33 11.14 8.37
N ILE A 85 9.12 11.30 7.80
CA ILE A 85 7.88 11.03 8.55
C ILE A 85 7.68 9.53 8.83
N ALA A 86 8.11 8.66 7.91
CA ALA A 86 7.99 7.22 8.04
C ALA A 86 8.90 6.66 9.14
N SER A 87 10.10 7.23 9.30
CA SER A 87 11.07 6.87 10.32
C SER A 87 10.96 7.69 11.62
N HIS A 88 10.08 8.69 11.66
CA HIS A 88 9.96 9.62 12.79
C HIS A 88 9.79 8.89 14.13
N THR A 89 10.42 9.42 15.19
CA THR A 89 10.45 8.79 16.51
C THR A 89 9.06 8.61 17.13
N GLN A 90 8.15 9.55 16.84
CA GLN A 90 6.75 9.49 17.27
C GLN A 90 5.82 8.67 16.36
N THR A 91 6.28 8.23 15.18
CA THR A 91 5.49 7.33 14.34
C THR A 91 5.52 5.94 14.94
N ASP A 92 4.36 5.36 15.26
CA ASP A 92 4.27 3.97 15.70
C ASP A 92 4.07 3.07 14.49
N TYR A 93 3.01 3.36 13.71
CA TYR A 93 2.58 2.55 12.57
C TYR A 93 2.69 3.34 11.27
N VAL A 94 3.09 2.67 10.19
CA VAL A 94 3.20 3.25 8.85
C VAL A 94 2.27 2.50 7.89
N MET A 95 1.30 3.20 7.31
CA MET A 95 0.54 2.69 6.16
C MET A 95 1.28 3.06 4.87
N ALA A 96 1.96 2.10 4.27
CA ALA A 96 2.71 2.27 3.03
C ALA A 96 1.79 2.03 1.82
N ALA A 97 1.11 3.09 1.37
CA ALA A 97 0.09 3.06 0.32
C ALA A 97 0.42 3.93 -0.92
N ILE A 98 1.69 4.36 -1.04
CA ILE A 98 2.17 5.02 -2.26
C ILE A 98 2.28 3.97 -3.37
N VAL A 99 1.79 4.28 -4.56
CA VAL A 99 1.77 3.35 -5.70
C VAL A 99 3.16 3.23 -6.34
N GLY A 100 3.55 2.02 -6.73
CA GLY A 100 4.75 1.77 -7.52
C GLY A 100 6.05 1.94 -6.74
N ALA A 101 7.16 2.12 -7.46
CA ALA A 101 8.50 2.22 -6.88
C ALA A 101 8.72 3.45 -5.97
N ALA A 102 7.88 4.49 -6.13
CA ALA A 102 8.01 5.74 -5.39
C ALA A 102 7.81 5.57 -3.87
N GLY A 103 7.13 4.50 -3.43
CA GLY A 103 6.94 4.19 -2.00
C GLY A 103 8.13 3.50 -1.34
N MET A 104 9.06 2.94 -2.12
CA MET A 104 10.07 2.00 -1.64
C MET A 104 11.02 2.60 -0.60
N SER A 105 11.56 3.80 -0.84
CA SER A 105 12.48 4.43 0.11
C SER A 105 11.83 4.65 1.47
N SER A 106 10.59 5.14 1.48
CA SER A 106 9.87 5.46 2.71
C SER A 106 9.43 4.21 3.49
N ALA A 107 9.05 3.14 2.78
CA ALA A 107 8.75 1.85 3.40
C ALA A 107 10.03 1.22 3.98
N LEU A 108 11.16 1.33 3.28
CA LEU A 108 12.46 0.86 3.77
C LEU A 108 12.94 1.68 4.98
N ALA A 109 12.74 2.99 4.98
CA ALA A 109 13.05 3.87 6.11
C ALA A 109 12.22 3.50 7.36
N ALA A 110 10.93 3.16 7.18
CA ALA A 110 10.10 2.64 8.25
C ALA A 110 10.63 1.30 8.78
N ALA A 111 11.08 0.40 7.90
CA ALA A 111 11.66 -0.89 8.30
C ALA A 111 12.97 -0.69 9.08
N GLN A 112 13.84 0.19 8.61
CA GLN A 112 15.09 0.54 9.29
C GLN A 112 14.85 1.19 10.65
N ALA A 113 13.74 1.91 10.82
CA ALA A 113 13.35 2.51 12.09
C ALA A 113 12.56 1.56 13.02
N GLY A 114 12.43 0.27 12.66
CA GLY A 114 11.78 -0.74 13.50
C GLY A 114 10.27 -0.56 13.64
N LYS A 115 9.61 0.10 12.67
CA LYS A 115 8.17 0.40 12.75
C LYS A 115 7.31 -0.83 12.46
N ARG A 116 6.04 -0.78 12.87
CA ARG A 116 5.01 -1.65 12.28
C ARG A 116 4.54 -1.06 10.96
N ILE A 117 4.69 -1.80 9.89
CA ILE A 117 4.43 -1.36 8.51
C ILE A 117 3.24 -2.15 7.98
N MET A 118 2.14 -1.47 7.72
CA MET A 118 1.06 -2.01 6.90
C MET A 118 1.41 -1.76 5.43
N LEU A 119 1.88 -2.80 4.73
CA LEU A 119 2.36 -2.70 3.36
C LEU A 119 1.23 -3.01 2.37
N ALA A 120 0.73 -1.96 1.70
CA ALA A 120 -0.18 -2.09 0.56
C ALA A 120 0.56 -1.98 -0.80
N ASN A 121 1.77 -1.41 -0.77
CA ASN A 121 2.61 -1.23 -1.95
C ASN A 121 3.48 -2.47 -2.20
N LYS A 122 2.91 -3.46 -2.89
CA LYS A 122 3.60 -4.70 -3.29
C LYS A 122 4.90 -4.45 -4.07
N GLU A 123 4.95 -3.38 -4.87
CA GLU A 123 6.12 -3.06 -5.69
C GLU A 123 7.38 -2.79 -4.87
N SER A 124 7.25 -2.29 -3.63
CA SER A 124 8.41 -2.13 -2.74
C SER A 124 9.08 -3.48 -2.45
N LEU A 125 8.30 -4.52 -2.20
CA LEU A 125 8.81 -5.85 -1.89
C LEU A 125 9.30 -6.57 -3.15
N VAL A 126 8.64 -6.38 -4.28
CA VAL A 126 9.09 -6.95 -5.57
C VAL A 126 10.45 -6.35 -5.98
N LEU A 127 10.66 -5.06 -5.78
CA LEU A 127 11.90 -4.38 -6.21
C LEU A 127 13.08 -4.59 -5.25
N ALA A 128 12.81 -4.63 -3.95
CA ALA A 128 13.85 -4.60 -2.92
C ALA A 128 13.80 -5.80 -1.97
N GLY A 129 13.12 -6.89 -2.33
CA GLY A 129 12.77 -8.02 -1.45
C GLY A 129 13.83 -8.40 -0.41
N ASP A 130 15.02 -8.85 -0.84
CA ASP A 130 16.08 -9.23 0.10
C ASP A 130 16.53 -8.07 0.99
N ILE A 131 16.76 -6.88 0.42
CA ILE A 131 17.20 -5.68 1.15
C ILE A 131 16.13 -5.25 2.18
N PHE A 132 14.87 -5.29 1.78
CA PHE A 132 13.72 -4.91 2.59
C PHE A 132 13.50 -5.90 3.74
N MET A 133 13.47 -7.20 3.43
CA MET A 133 13.29 -8.25 4.43
C MET A 133 14.46 -8.32 5.41
N GLN A 134 15.68 -8.07 4.93
CA GLN A 134 16.86 -7.95 5.80
C GLN A 134 16.73 -6.74 6.74
N ALA A 135 16.32 -5.57 6.24
CA ALA A 135 16.07 -4.40 7.09
C ALA A 135 14.97 -4.66 8.13
N VAL A 136 13.87 -5.34 7.75
CA VAL A 136 12.81 -5.74 8.69
C VAL A 136 13.37 -6.61 9.81
N LYS A 137 14.16 -7.62 9.46
CA LYS A 137 14.78 -8.54 10.42
C LYS A 137 15.78 -7.86 11.35
N ASP A 138 16.69 -7.07 10.80
CA ASP A 138 17.79 -6.46 11.56
C ASP A 138 17.31 -5.40 12.56
N ASN A 139 16.21 -4.71 12.22
CA ASN A 139 15.66 -3.62 13.03
C ASN A 139 14.40 -4.01 13.80
N GLN A 140 14.05 -5.31 13.80
CA GLN A 140 12.86 -5.83 14.49
C GLN A 140 11.55 -5.12 14.09
N ALA A 141 11.49 -4.64 12.85
CA ALA A 141 10.26 -4.09 12.31
C ALA A 141 9.22 -5.20 12.13
N GLU A 142 7.96 -4.81 12.10
CA GLU A 142 6.86 -5.74 11.85
C GLU A 142 6.21 -5.41 10.53
N LEU A 143 6.08 -6.42 9.67
CA LEU A 143 5.47 -6.27 8.35
C LEU A 143 4.08 -6.92 8.34
N ILE A 144 3.05 -6.10 8.11
CA ILE A 144 1.66 -6.51 8.01
C ILE A 144 1.22 -6.36 6.55
N PRO A 145 0.87 -7.46 5.84
CA PRO A 145 0.37 -7.34 4.48
C PRO A 145 -1.03 -6.75 4.45
N VAL A 146 -1.24 -5.76 3.59
CA VAL A 146 -2.55 -5.13 3.35
C VAL A 146 -3.21 -5.63 2.08
N ASP A 147 -2.41 -6.10 1.12
CA ASP A 147 -2.93 -6.71 -0.09
C ASP A 147 -3.84 -7.90 0.24
N SER A 148 -4.97 -8.02 -0.45
CA SER A 148 -6.11 -8.82 0.01
C SER A 148 -5.78 -10.29 0.23
N GLU A 149 -5.09 -10.90 -0.73
CA GLU A 149 -4.72 -12.31 -0.72
C GLU A 149 -3.70 -12.60 0.36
N HIS A 150 -2.71 -11.73 0.54
CA HIS A 150 -1.68 -11.89 1.57
C HIS A 150 -2.22 -11.59 2.96
N SER A 151 -3.12 -10.63 3.09
CA SER A 151 -3.87 -10.39 4.33
C SER A 151 -4.70 -11.62 4.71
N ALA A 152 -5.38 -12.26 3.75
CA ALA A 152 -6.13 -13.49 3.99
C ALA A 152 -5.20 -14.64 4.45
N ILE A 153 -4.07 -14.84 3.77
CA ILE A 153 -3.07 -15.84 4.18
C ILE A 153 -2.51 -15.52 5.58
N PHE A 154 -2.19 -14.25 5.84
CA PHE A 154 -1.66 -13.80 7.13
C PHE A 154 -2.63 -14.08 8.28
N GLN A 155 -3.94 -13.86 8.06
CA GLN A 155 -4.99 -14.19 9.02
C GLN A 155 -5.07 -15.70 9.27
N CYS A 156 -5.02 -16.53 8.21
CA CYS A 156 -4.99 -17.99 8.35
C CYS A 156 -3.77 -18.50 9.13
N LEU A 157 -2.65 -17.79 9.09
CA LEU A 157 -1.40 -18.15 9.76
C LEU A 157 -1.30 -17.63 11.21
N GLN A 158 -2.29 -16.89 11.72
CA GLN A 158 -2.26 -16.39 13.11
C GLN A 158 -2.25 -17.52 14.15
N GLY A 159 -2.82 -18.68 13.82
CA GLY A 159 -2.76 -19.89 14.65
C GLY A 159 -1.40 -20.60 14.65
N GLY A 160 -0.42 -20.08 13.90
CA GLY A 160 0.90 -20.67 13.72
C GLY A 160 1.11 -21.27 12.33
N ARG A 161 2.37 -21.61 12.03
CA ARG A 161 2.81 -22.08 10.71
C ARG A 161 3.04 -23.59 10.63
N SER A 162 2.80 -24.30 11.74
CA SER A 162 2.99 -25.75 11.82
C SER A 162 2.04 -26.44 10.84
N GLY A 163 2.60 -27.29 9.97
CA GLY A 163 1.84 -27.99 8.95
C GLY A 163 1.54 -27.19 7.67
N LEU A 164 2.03 -25.94 7.54
CA LEU A 164 1.92 -25.19 6.29
C LEU A 164 2.68 -25.92 5.16
N LYS A 165 1.93 -26.42 4.16
CA LYS A 165 2.50 -27.11 2.99
C LYS A 165 2.62 -26.19 1.77
N LYS A 166 1.56 -25.45 1.47
CA LYS A 166 1.43 -24.54 0.33
C LYS A 166 0.47 -23.41 0.65
N ILE A 167 0.52 -22.34 -0.14
CA ILE A 167 -0.48 -21.28 -0.18
C ILE A 167 -1.15 -21.25 -1.55
N GLN A 168 -2.39 -20.78 -1.58
CA GLN A 168 -3.16 -20.58 -2.80
C GLN A 168 -3.47 -19.08 -2.94
N LEU A 169 -2.96 -18.46 -3.98
CA LEU A 169 -3.27 -17.08 -4.35
C LEU A 169 -4.41 -17.10 -5.36
N THR A 170 -5.58 -16.64 -4.94
CA THR A 170 -6.77 -16.56 -5.78
C THR A 170 -6.67 -15.39 -6.76
N ALA A 171 -7.02 -15.57 -8.03
CA ALA A 171 -7.04 -14.52 -9.04
C ALA A 171 -8.45 -14.36 -9.64
N SER A 172 -8.93 -13.12 -9.80
CA SER A 172 -10.21 -12.86 -10.48
C SER A 172 -10.16 -13.20 -11.97
N GLY A 173 -8.99 -13.07 -12.59
CA GLY A 173 -8.77 -13.17 -14.04
C GLY A 173 -8.96 -11.85 -14.80
N GLY A 174 -9.36 -10.79 -14.12
CA GLY A 174 -9.55 -9.48 -14.72
C GLY A 174 -10.68 -9.43 -15.76
N PRO A 175 -10.86 -8.29 -16.44
CA PRO A 175 -11.93 -8.09 -17.44
C PRO A 175 -11.81 -9.00 -18.67
N PHE A 176 -10.65 -9.61 -18.91
CA PHE A 176 -10.36 -10.36 -20.13
C PHE A 176 -10.36 -11.88 -19.95
N LEU A 177 -10.77 -12.39 -18.79
CA LEU A 177 -10.81 -13.83 -18.50
C LEU A 177 -11.51 -14.68 -19.58
N HIS A 178 -12.59 -14.13 -20.17
CA HIS A 178 -13.37 -14.82 -21.21
C HIS A 178 -13.22 -14.17 -22.60
N THR A 179 -12.25 -13.26 -22.77
CA THR A 179 -12.00 -12.61 -24.05
C THR A 179 -11.18 -13.53 -24.96
N PRO A 180 -11.64 -13.82 -26.20
CA PRO A 180 -10.86 -14.58 -27.17
C PRO A 180 -9.51 -13.93 -27.48
N LEU A 181 -8.47 -14.74 -27.66
CA LEU A 181 -7.09 -14.27 -27.86
C LEU A 181 -6.96 -13.28 -29.02
N GLU A 182 -7.65 -13.54 -30.13
CA GLU A 182 -7.66 -12.69 -31.33
C GLU A 182 -8.26 -11.30 -31.09
N LYS A 183 -9.03 -11.12 -30.01
CA LYS A 183 -9.59 -9.81 -29.64
C LYS A 183 -8.67 -9.01 -28.72
N LEU A 184 -7.71 -9.67 -28.04
CA LEU A 184 -6.81 -9.01 -27.08
C LEU A 184 -5.91 -7.97 -27.73
N VAL A 185 -5.58 -8.10 -29.01
CA VAL A 185 -4.74 -7.15 -29.77
C VAL A 185 -5.39 -5.76 -29.86
N ASN A 186 -6.72 -5.67 -29.75
CA ASN A 186 -7.47 -4.43 -29.96
C ASN A 186 -8.05 -3.85 -28.66
N VAL A 187 -7.70 -4.38 -27.48
CA VAL A 187 -8.26 -3.89 -26.21
C VAL A 187 -7.72 -2.51 -25.85
N THR A 188 -8.57 -1.68 -25.25
CA THR A 188 -8.21 -0.32 -24.84
C THR A 188 -7.88 -0.24 -23.35
N PRO A 189 -7.14 0.79 -22.89
CA PRO A 189 -6.91 1.03 -21.47
C PRO A 189 -8.20 1.15 -20.65
N ASP A 190 -9.26 1.73 -21.22
CA ASP A 190 -10.54 1.88 -20.53
C ASP A 190 -11.25 0.53 -20.35
N GLN A 191 -11.18 -0.36 -21.35
CA GLN A 191 -11.67 -1.74 -21.23
C GLN A 191 -10.88 -2.52 -20.18
N ALA A 192 -9.56 -2.37 -20.16
CA ALA A 192 -8.70 -3.01 -19.15
C ALA A 192 -8.95 -2.46 -17.74
N CYS A 193 -9.38 -1.20 -17.60
CA CYS A 193 -9.72 -0.60 -16.31
C CYS A 193 -11.11 -0.99 -15.79
N ALA A 194 -11.99 -1.56 -16.63
CA ALA A 194 -13.35 -1.95 -16.27
C ALA A 194 -13.38 -3.30 -15.53
N HIS A 195 -12.79 -3.36 -14.34
CA HIS A 195 -12.67 -4.59 -13.56
C HIS A 195 -14.04 -5.09 -13.04
N PRO A 196 -14.35 -6.39 -13.13
CA PRO A 196 -15.68 -6.92 -12.80
C PRO A 196 -16.08 -6.78 -11.32
N ASN A 197 -15.11 -6.89 -10.40
CA ASN A 197 -15.39 -6.99 -8.96
C ASN A 197 -14.91 -5.79 -8.12
N TRP A 198 -14.00 -4.97 -8.65
CA TRP A 198 -13.22 -4.03 -7.83
C TRP A 198 -13.17 -2.64 -8.48
N SER A 199 -13.30 -1.60 -7.68
CA SER A 199 -13.00 -0.23 -8.08
C SER A 199 -11.60 0.15 -7.60
N MET A 200 -10.66 0.29 -8.53
CA MET A 200 -9.23 0.45 -8.22
C MET A 200 -8.57 1.54 -9.08
N GLY A 201 -7.34 1.90 -8.75
CA GLY A 201 -6.54 2.84 -9.55
C GLY A 201 -6.12 2.24 -10.89
N ARG A 202 -5.90 3.09 -11.91
CA ARG A 202 -5.66 2.63 -13.29
C ARG A 202 -4.50 1.62 -13.41
N LYS A 203 -3.35 1.86 -12.75
CA LYS A 203 -2.18 0.98 -12.83
C LYS A 203 -2.52 -0.47 -12.42
N ILE A 204 -3.10 -0.65 -11.22
CA ILE A 204 -3.46 -1.98 -10.73
C ILE A 204 -4.59 -2.62 -11.56
N SER A 205 -5.51 -1.81 -12.12
CA SER A 205 -6.54 -2.35 -13.02
C SER A 205 -5.94 -2.92 -14.31
N ILE A 206 -4.96 -2.23 -14.92
CA ILE A 206 -4.22 -2.75 -16.09
C ILE A 206 -3.43 -4.02 -15.72
N ASP A 207 -2.75 -4.03 -14.57
CA ASP A 207 -2.01 -5.20 -14.12
C ASP A 207 -2.93 -6.40 -13.85
N SER A 208 -4.15 -6.16 -13.34
CA SER A 208 -5.15 -7.21 -13.16
C SER A 208 -5.62 -7.76 -14.51
N ALA A 209 -5.88 -6.89 -15.49
CA ALA A 209 -6.28 -7.29 -16.84
C ALA A 209 -5.23 -8.12 -17.59
N THR A 210 -3.95 -7.92 -17.28
CA THR A 210 -2.83 -8.69 -17.86
C THR A 210 -2.40 -9.87 -16.99
N MET A 211 -3.02 -10.06 -15.83
CA MET A 211 -2.57 -10.95 -14.75
C MET A 211 -1.15 -10.67 -14.20
N MET A 212 -0.49 -9.59 -14.64
CA MET A 212 0.79 -9.16 -14.07
C MET A 212 0.64 -8.85 -12.58
N ASN A 213 -0.52 -8.35 -12.15
CA ASN A 213 -0.81 -8.14 -10.74
C ASN A 213 -0.57 -9.43 -9.93
N LYS A 214 -1.11 -10.55 -10.40
CA LYS A 214 -0.93 -11.85 -9.74
C LYS A 214 0.53 -12.33 -9.80
N GLY A 215 1.25 -12.03 -10.87
CA GLY A 215 2.69 -12.28 -10.96
C GLY A 215 3.51 -11.54 -9.90
N LEU A 216 3.21 -10.25 -9.68
CA LEU A 216 3.81 -9.45 -8.61
C LEU A 216 3.48 -10.01 -7.23
N GLU A 217 2.23 -10.43 -7.03
CA GLU A 217 1.76 -10.98 -5.75
C GLU A 217 2.37 -12.35 -5.42
N VAL A 218 2.73 -13.15 -6.42
CA VAL A 218 3.51 -14.39 -6.23
C VAL A 218 4.89 -14.07 -5.66
N ILE A 219 5.58 -13.08 -6.22
CA ILE A 219 6.89 -12.62 -5.72
C ILE A 219 6.74 -12.05 -4.31
N GLU A 220 5.70 -11.26 -4.08
CA GLU A 220 5.41 -10.70 -2.76
C GLU A 220 5.16 -11.80 -1.71
N ALA A 221 4.36 -12.82 -2.06
CA ALA A 221 4.06 -13.94 -1.19
C ALA A 221 5.31 -14.80 -0.87
N HIS A 222 6.23 -14.93 -1.82
CA HIS A 222 7.53 -15.56 -1.60
C HIS A 222 8.28 -14.89 -0.44
N TYR A 223 8.37 -13.55 -0.46
CA TYR A 223 9.07 -12.80 0.58
C TYR A 223 8.29 -12.75 1.90
N LEU A 224 7.00 -12.39 1.88
CA LEU A 224 6.17 -12.26 3.09
C LEU A 224 6.09 -13.57 3.88
N PHE A 225 5.95 -14.69 3.17
CA PHE A 225 5.77 -15.99 3.78
C PHE A 225 7.02 -16.87 3.71
N ASN A 226 8.14 -16.39 3.19
CA ASN A 226 9.38 -17.19 3.09
C ASN A 226 9.13 -18.59 2.50
N LEU A 227 8.44 -18.64 1.36
CA LEU A 227 8.05 -19.88 0.67
C LEU A 227 8.68 -19.91 -0.72
N SER A 228 9.23 -21.05 -1.15
CA SER A 228 9.65 -21.22 -2.55
C SER A 228 8.45 -21.10 -3.50
N SER A 229 8.70 -20.71 -4.75
CA SER A 229 7.66 -20.55 -5.78
C SER A 229 6.83 -21.82 -5.99
N GLU A 230 7.42 -23.01 -5.86
CA GLU A 230 6.74 -24.31 -5.95
C GLU A 230 5.66 -24.53 -4.87
N LYS A 231 5.67 -23.72 -3.80
CA LYS A 231 4.67 -23.77 -2.72
C LYS A 231 3.58 -22.70 -2.86
N ILE A 232 3.56 -21.98 -3.98
CA ILE A 232 2.64 -20.88 -4.24
C ILE A 232 1.82 -21.21 -5.49
N ASP A 233 0.59 -21.66 -5.29
CA ASP A 233 -0.32 -21.96 -6.40
C ASP A 233 -1.14 -20.70 -6.75
N VAL A 234 -1.27 -20.40 -8.04
CA VAL A 234 -2.25 -19.42 -8.53
C VAL A 234 -3.54 -20.15 -8.91
N VAL A 235 -4.67 -19.75 -8.33
CA VAL A 235 -5.97 -20.38 -8.55
C VAL A 235 -6.98 -19.36 -9.06
N MET A 236 -7.67 -19.67 -10.15
CA MET A 236 -8.72 -18.79 -10.67
C MET A 236 -9.96 -18.85 -9.77
N HIS A 237 -10.38 -17.71 -9.24
CA HIS A 237 -11.59 -17.54 -8.46
C HIS A 237 -12.32 -16.26 -8.90
N PRO A 238 -13.13 -16.32 -9.98
CA PRO A 238 -13.73 -15.13 -10.60
C PRO A 238 -14.69 -14.34 -9.71
N GLN A 239 -15.23 -14.96 -8.66
CA GLN A 239 -16.18 -14.32 -7.73
C GLN A 239 -15.48 -13.41 -6.70
N SER A 240 -14.18 -13.61 -6.46
CA SER A 240 -13.40 -12.84 -5.47
C SER A 240 -14.03 -12.81 -4.07
N ILE A 241 -14.52 -13.97 -3.61
CA ILE A 241 -15.06 -14.20 -2.25
C ILE A 241 -14.05 -14.97 -1.39
#